data_AF-A0A0F9U1L2-F1
#
_entry.id   AF-A0A0F9U1L2-F1
#
_cell.length_a   1.000
_cell.length_b   1.000
_cell.length_c   1.000
_cell.angle_alpha   90.00
_cell.angle_beta   90.00
_cell.angle_gamma   90.00
#
_symmetry.space_group_name_H-M   'P 1'
#
loop_
_entity.id
_entity.type
_entity.pdbx_description
1 polymer ?
#
loop_
_entity_poly.entity_id
_entity_poly.type
_entity_poly.pdbx_seq_one_letter_code
_entity_poly.pdbx_strand_id
1 'polypeptide(L)'
;MANQIILKKDKKVIKPEKSNFRLNKRNLYYIIDVGLVCSFSLLFITGILKLLNIYGNIFYPMEFMGDNLIVHNWSGLIFGIFAIFHTALHLKWFLPKIKKIFLRTRNFKPKHFGKRGRRNLILIINVTIVISLIIVIVTGILKISGVLAQLGLYYQYSFIVTLLHDWNGFIFGLLVFTHFILHWKWFTAVTRKIWTKLKYGKFIIVLSIILVIAFPIVPMVLNTVSPEKPKTEGISIQSVGRFYFNPEDVETIRPDIFTSGHFSIFDILVHLDKIGEIQMQYHFKADLNTYVIDSLNGMQNWWYYAYYDGGWNEENVYRMDHYPFKPKQMIVLFRKSGLEDIYNTYIQEYDRLNKNSGAVIILDVYIVMPSSSLLFHNVLVTVHNLRNDTFQDGIITAIDVILSMGDQGLLTYELKWYDSIGTAETTSYWVHSINGKESYGRCGFVYEEGDNDFISKQNHIHIPSDIRVINSPEYLVYFWVCV
;
A
#
# COMPACT_ATOMS: atom_id res chain seq x y z
N MET A 1 71.11 64.11 -19.77
CA MET A 1 70.84 64.22 -18.31
C MET A 1 69.59 63.41 -18.02
N ALA A 2 69.76 62.25 -17.39
CA ALA A 2 68.71 61.29 -17.12
C ALA A 2 68.15 61.50 -15.70
N ASN A 3 66.84 61.70 -15.57
CA ASN A 3 66.14 61.78 -14.28
C ASN A 3 65.33 60.51 -14.05
N GLN A 4 65.80 59.68 -13.14
CA GLN A 4 65.04 58.62 -12.47
C GLN A 4 64.35 59.22 -11.24
N ILE A 5 63.01 59.13 -11.13
CA ILE A 5 62.31 59.27 -9.85
C ILE A 5 61.29 58.13 -9.68
N ILE A 6 61.81 57.10 -9.01
CA ILE A 6 61.25 56.14 -8.05
C ILE A 6 59.74 56.28 -7.71
N LEU A 7 58.95 55.29 -8.15
CA LEU A 7 57.61 54.96 -7.65
C LEU A 7 57.68 54.14 -6.36
N LYS A 8 57.24 54.72 -5.22
CA LYS A 8 57.00 53.98 -3.97
C LYS A 8 55.71 53.15 -4.08
N LYS A 9 55.85 51.84 -4.00
CA LYS A 9 54.75 50.86 -4.06
C LYS A 9 54.50 50.29 -2.66
N ASP A 10 53.55 50.86 -1.93
CA ASP A 10 53.09 50.35 -0.63
C ASP A 10 52.26 49.07 -0.81
N LYS A 11 52.92 47.91 -0.80
CA LYS A 11 52.25 46.61 -0.66
C LYS A 11 51.89 46.38 0.82
N LYS A 12 50.66 46.71 1.20
CA LYS A 12 50.04 46.20 2.44
C LYS A 12 49.85 44.69 2.30
N VAL A 13 50.73 43.91 2.94
CA VAL A 13 50.59 42.46 3.09
C VAL A 13 49.41 42.20 4.03
N ILE A 14 48.25 41.88 3.48
CA ILE A 14 47.09 41.38 4.24
C ILE A 14 47.46 39.98 4.71
N LYS A 15 47.82 39.84 6.00
CA LYS A 15 48.01 38.52 6.62
C LYS A 15 46.68 37.76 6.55
N PRO A 16 46.65 36.50 6.08
CA PRO A 16 45.43 35.70 6.11
C PRO A 16 45.02 35.50 7.56
N GLU A 17 43.88 36.08 7.92
CA GLU A 17 43.26 35.89 9.22
C GLU A 17 42.83 34.42 9.31
N LYS A 18 43.63 33.59 10.00
CA LYS A 18 43.28 32.20 10.28
C LYS A 18 42.00 32.18 11.10
N SER A 19 40.85 32.01 10.44
CA SER A 19 39.57 31.80 11.09
C SER A 19 39.59 30.42 11.77
N ASN A 20 40.14 30.36 12.98
CA ASN A 20 40.03 29.19 13.84
C ASN A 20 38.57 29.07 14.31
N PHE A 21 37.73 28.48 13.46
CA PHE A 21 36.36 28.13 13.81
C PHE A 21 36.38 26.97 14.81
N ARG A 22 36.66 27.28 16.08
CA ARG A 22 36.47 26.34 17.17
C ARG A 22 34.99 26.31 17.51
N LEU A 23 34.31 25.25 17.11
CA LEU A 23 32.95 24.93 17.56
C LEU A 23 32.95 24.84 19.09
N ASN A 24 32.48 25.90 19.73
CA ASN A 24 32.28 25.88 21.17
C ASN A 24 31.17 24.87 21.49
N LYS A 25 31.35 24.06 22.54
CA LYS A 25 30.37 23.09 23.03
C LYS A 25 28.94 23.65 23.10
N ARG A 26 28.79 24.93 23.47
CA ARG A 26 27.48 25.62 23.50
C ARG A 26 26.80 25.73 22.13
N ASN A 27 27.57 25.94 21.07
CA ASN A 27 27.05 26.02 19.71
C ASN A 27 26.61 24.63 19.23
N LEU A 28 27.35 23.58 19.60
CA LEU A 28 26.99 22.20 19.28
C LEU A 28 25.64 21.80 19.92
N TYR A 29 25.44 22.10 21.20
CA TYR A 29 24.14 21.88 21.87
C TYR A 29 22.99 22.53 21.10
N TYR A 30 23.18 23.79 20.69
CA TYR A 30 22.15 24.52 19.98
C TYR A 30 21.85 23.94 18.60
N ILE A 31 22.87 23.56 17.83
CA ILE A 31 22.68 22.94 16.51
C ILE A 31 21.87 21.64 16.65
N ILE A 32 22.18 20.83 17.66
CA ILE A 32 21.44 19.59 17.94
C ILE A 32 20.00 19.89 18.32
N ASP A 33 19.76 20.86 19.20
CA ASP A 33 18.40 21.22 19.63
C ASP A 33 17.55 21.78 18.48
N VAL A 34 18.15 22.58 17.58
CA VAL A 34 17.46 23.07 16.37
C VAL A 34 17.19 21.92 15.39
N GLY A 35 18.18 21.07 15.14
CA GLY A 35 18.02 19.88 14.30
C GLY A 35 16.92 18.97 14.80
N LEU A 36 16.83 18.77 16.12
CA LEU A 36 15.74 18.05 16.78
C LEU A 36 14.37 18.66 16.48
N VAL A 37 14.21 19.97 16.69
CA VAL A 37 12.92 20.64 16.49
C VAL A 37 12.49 20.55 15.02
N CYS A 38 13.40 20.85 14.09
CA CYS A 38 13.08 20.82 12.65
C CYS A 38 12.72 19.41 12.17
N SER A 39 13.54 18.41 12.50
CA SER A 39 13.29 17.02 12.09
C SER A 39 12.05 16.43 12.78
N PHE A 40 11.82 16.76 14.06
CA PHE A 40 10.60 16.37 14.78
C PHE A 40 9.35 16.95 14.13
N SER A 41 9.35 18.25 13.78
CA SER A 41 8.18 18.88 13.14
C SER A 41 7.82 18.20 11.82
N LEU A 42 8.81 17.92 10.97
CA LEU A 42 8.59 17.21 9.71
C LEU A 42 8.09 15.78 9.93
N LEU A 43 8.73 15.03 10.83
CA LEU A 43 8.35 13.67 11.20
C LEU A 43 6.92 13.60 11.76
N PHE A 44 6.58 14.51 12.67
CA PHE A 44 5.29 14.52 13.36
C PHE A 44 4.15 14.91 12.40
N ILE A 45 4.36 15.92 11.55
CA ILE A 45 3.36 16.32 10.56
C ILE A 45 3.10 15.19 9.56
N THR A 46 4.16 14.62 8.98
CA THR A 46 4.02 13.49 8.04
C THR A 46 3.40 12.26 8.71
N GLY A 47 3.70 12.01 9.99
CA GLY A 47 3.08 10.95 10.78
C GLY A 47 1.59 11.16 11.05
N ILE A 48 1.18 12.39 11.39
CA ILE A 48 -0.23 12.76 11.57
C ILE A 48 -1.00 12.61 10.25
N LEU A 49 -0.44 13.09 9.14
CA LEU A 49 -1.06 12.94 7.82
C LEU A 49 -1.27 11.47 7.45
N LYS A 50 -0.26 10.62 7.71
CA LYS A 50 -0.37 9.18 7.53
C LYS A 50 -1.48 8.57 8.40
N LEU A 51 -1.55 8.96 9.67
CA LEU A 51 -2.57 8.49 10.60
C LEU A 51 -3.99 8.89 10.14
N LEU A 52 -4.19 10.16 9.78
CA LEU A 52 -5.49 10.67 9.32
C LEU A 52 -5.95 9.99 8.03
N ASN A 53 -5.01 9.67 7.14
CA ASN A 53 -5.32 8.94 5.92
C ASN A 53 -5.79 7.51 6.21
N ILE A 54 -5.07 6.79 7.09
CA ILE A 54 -5.40 5.40 7.46
C ILE A 54 -6.79 5.30 8.10
N TYR A 55 -7.18 6.27 8.94
CA TYR A 55 -8.37 6.15 9.79
C TYR A 55 -9.61 6.88 9.30
N GLY A 56 -9.52 7.71 8.26
CA GLY A 56 -10.65 8.60 7.93
C GLY A 56 -10.97 8.79 6.47
N ASN A 57 -10.14 8.37 5.51
CA ASN A 57 -10.29 8.71 4.10
C ASN A 57 -10.55 10.23 3.83
N ILE A 58 -10.16 11.10 4.77
CA ILE A 58 -10.59 12.52 4.78
C ILE A 58 -9.84 13.35 3.72
N PHE A 59 -8.66 12.89 3.26
CA PHE A 59 -7.77 13.64 2.36
C PHE A 59 -7.43 12.84 1.09
N TYR A 60 -8.45 12.36 0.36
CA TYR A 60 -8.27 11.48 -0.79
C TYR A 60 -7.77 12.08 -2.13
N PRO A 61 -7.71 13.40 -2.42
CA PRO A 61 -7.28 13.83 -3.75
C PRO A 61 -5.77 14.13 -3.86
N MET A 62 -4.95 13.86 -2.84
CA MET A 62 -3.50 14.05 -2.95
C MET A 62 -2.80 12.69 -3.13
N GLU A 63 -2.39 12.38 -4.37
CA GLU A 63 -1.41 11.36 -4.80
C GLU A 63 -0.03 11.45 -4.09
N PHE A 64 0.07 12.23 -3.02
CA PHE A 64 1.25 12.49 -2.21
C PHE A 64 1.69 11.27 -1.36
N MET A 65 1.10 10.10 -1.56
CA MET A 65 1.29 8.93 -0.68
C MET A 65 2.58 8.14 -0.94
N GLY A 66 3.06 8.08 -2.19
CA GLY A 66 4.34 7.42 -2.50
C GLY A 66 5.52 8.15 -1.84
N ASP A 67 5.56 9.47 -1.99
CA ASP A 67 6.66 10.30 -1.51
C ASP A 67 6.63 10.56 0.00
N ASN A 68 5.44 10.61 0.61
CA ASN A 68 5.28 10.83 2.05
C ASN A 68 5.94 9.73 2.90
N LEU A 69 5.93 8.48 2.44
CA LEU A 69 6.56 7.37 3.15
C LEU A 69 8.08 7.59 3.23
N ILE A 70 8.67 8.06 2.12
CA ILE A 70 10.10 8.35 2.03
C ILE A 70 10.45 9.49 2.98
N VAL A 71 9.73 10.62 2.90
CA VAL A 71 10.00 11.79 3.76
C VAL A 71 9.84 11.45 5.24
N HIS A 72 8.80 10.70 5.62
CA HIS A 72 8.58 10.27 7.00
C HIS A 72 9.72 9.39 7.52
N ASN A 73 10.14 8.38 6.74
CA ASN A 73 11.19 7.46 7.14
C ASN A 73 12.54 8.17 7.32
N TRP A 74 12.93 9.02 6.36
CA TRP A 74 14.19 9.75 6.42
C TRP A 74 14.20 10.82 7.51
N SER A 75 13.12 11.58 7.66
CA SER A 75 13.00 12.55 8.75
C SER A 75 13.03 11.85 10.12
N GLY A 76 12.45 10.66 10.24
CA GLY A 76 12.50 9.81 11.43
C GLY A 76 13.91 9.35 11.78
N LEU A 77 14.69 8.92 10.78
CA LEU A 77 16.07 8.49 10.97
C LEU A 77 16.97 9.67 11.40
N ILE A 78 16.85 10.81 10.71
CA ILE A 78 17.59 12.04 11.06
C ILE A 78 17.23 12.49 12.48
N PHE A 79 15.94 12.50 12.81
CA PHE A 79 15.45 12.83 14.15
C PHE A 79 16.04 11.88 15.21
N GLY A 80 16.04 10.56 14.96
CA GLY A 80 16.61 9.56 15.85
C GLY A 80 18.09 9.81 16.15
N ILE A 81 18.88 10.15 15.13
CA ILE A 81 20.30 10.50 15.28
C ILE A 81 20.46 11.72 16.21
N PHE A 82 19.74 12.82 15.93
CA PHE A 82 19.81 14.01 16.77
C PHE A 82 19.37 13.74 18.21
N ALA A 83 18.35 12.89 18.40
CA ALA A 83 17.83 12.55 19.72
C ALA A 83 18.80 11.70 20.53
N ILE A 84 19.52 10.77 19.91
CA ILE A 84 20.60 10.00 20.54
C ILE A 84 21.72 10.95 21.00
N PHE A 85 22.18 11.85 20.13
CA PHE A 85 23.21 12.82 20.49
C PHE A 85 22.77 13.76 21.62
N HIS A 86 21.56 14.31 21.54
CA HIS A 86 21.01 15.15 22.60
C HIS A 86 20.97 14.40 23.93
N THR A 87 20.47 13.16 23.93
CA THR A 87 20.37 12.33 25.14
C THR A 87 21.75 12.03 25.72
N ALA A 88 22.72 11.66 24.89
CA ALA A 88 24.09 11.38 25.30
C ALA A 88 24.76 12.60 25.95
N LEU A 89 24.57 13.80 25.38
CA LEU A 89 25.13 15.03 25.91
C LEU A 89 24.51 15.43 27.26
N HIS A 90 23.27 15.01 27.53
CA HIS A 90 22.55 15.26 28.78
C HIS A 90 22.63 14.09 29.78
N LEU A 91 23.21 12.96 29.41
CA LEU A 91 23.22 11.72 30.19
C LEU A 91 23.82 11.91 31.59
N LYS A 92 24.93 12.66 31.70
CA LYS A 92 25.61 12.95 32.98
C LYS A 92 24.73 13.71 33.97
N TRP A 93 23.81 14.53 33.47
CA TRP A 93 22.85 15.25 34.31
C TRP A 93 21.62 14.39 34.62
N PHE A 94 21.24 13.53 33.68
CA PHE A 94 20.01 12.74 33.72
C PHE A 94 20.10 11.55 34.68
N LEU A 95 21.18 10.75 34.61
CA LEU A 95 21.33 9.53 35.41
C LEU A 95 21.28 9.78 36.93
N PRO A 96 21.99 10.77 37.50
CA PRO A 96 21.91 11.03 38.94
C PRO A 96 20.52 11.45 39.40
N LYS A 97 19.75 12.12 38.52
CA LYS A 97 18.38 12.56 38.82
C LYS A 97 17.38 11.42 38.84
N ILE A 98 17.48 10.47 37.90
CA ILE A 98 16.67 9.25 37.91
C ILE A 98 16.93 8.46 39.19
N LYS A 99 18.21 8.21 39.51
CA LYS A 99 18.60 7.48 40.74
C LYS A 99 18.03 8.14 41.99
N LYS A 100 18.08 9.47 42.05
CA LYS A 100 17.52 10.25 43.17
C LYS A 100 15.99 10.19 43.26
N ILE A 101 15.28 10.07 42.14
CA ILE A 101 13.83 9.84 42.15
C ILE A 101 13.51 8.42 42.61
N PHE A 102 14.17 7.41 42.05
CA PHE A 102 13.87 6.01 42.34
C PHE A 102 14.03 5.68 43.83
N LEU A 103 15.11 6.19 44.44
CA LEU A 103 15.35 6.05 45.89
C LEU A 103 14.27 6.76 46.74
N ARG A 104 13.55 7.73 46.16
CA ARG A 104 12.61 8.60 46.87
C ARG A 104 11.15 8.21 46.67
N THR A 105 10.81 7.61 45.52
CA THR A 105 9.48 7.05 45.24
C THR A 105 9.14 5.89 46.18
N ARG A 106 10.14 5.22 46.77
CA ARG A 106 9.93 4.16 47.77
C ARG A 106 9.28 4.66 49.09
N ASN A 107 9.30 5.97 49.37
CA ASN A 107 8.76 6.59 50.61
C ASN A 107 7.81 7.78 50.31
N PHE A 108 7.07 7.74 49.21
CA PHE A 108 6.32 8.91 48.74
C PHE A 108 5.03 9.16 49.55
N LYS A 109 5.02 10.22 50.38
CA LYS A 109 3.79 10.81 50.92
C LYS A 109 3.36 11.99 50.04
N PRO A 110 2.16 12.00 49.44
CA PRO A 110 1.72 13.12 48.60
C PRO A 110 1.53 14.38 49.46
N LYS A 111 2.39 15.39 49.26
CA LYS A 111 2.21 16.75 49.80
C LYS A 111 2.03 17.74 48.64
N HIS A 112 1.31 18.83 48.92
CA HIS A 112 0.89 19.90 47.99
C HIS A 112 1.87 20.22 46.84
N PHE A 113 1.27 20.51 45.67
CA PHE A 113 1.90 20.77 44.38
C PHE A 113 2.67 22.12 44.34
N GLY A 114 3.75 22.24 45.13
CA GLY A 114 4.63 23.41 45.13
C GLY A 114 5.71 23.37 44.03
N LYS A 115 6.70 24.29 44.10
CA LYS A 115 7.90 24.33 43.22
C LYS A 115 8.61 22.97 43.08
N ARG A 116 8.47 22.11 44.08
CA ARG A 116 9.04 20.74 44.11
C ARG A 116 8.24 19.77 43.23
N GLY A 117 6.91 19.89 43.16
CA GLY A 117 6.05 19.09 42.29
C GLY A 117 6.34 19.32 40.81
N ARG A 118 6.48 20.58 40.38
CA ARG A 118 6.85 20.93 39.00
C ARG A 118 8.16 20.29 38.54
N ARG A 119 9.18 20.21 39.40
CA ARG A 119 10.47 19.58 39.07
C ARG A 119 10.35 18.07 38.88
N ASN A 120 9.52 17.42 39.69
CA ASN A 120 9.25 15.99 39.55
C ASN A 120 8.46 15.72 38.27
N LEU A 121 7.44 16.54 37.97
CA LEU A 121 6.65 16.43 36.74
C LEU A 121 7.53 16.56 35.48
N ILE A 122 8.41 17.57 35.43
CA ILE A 122 9.37 17.73 34.31
C ILE A 122 10.24 16.49 34.15
N LEU A 123 10.71 15.91 35.26
CA LEU A 123 11.56 14.72 35.20
C LEU A 123 10.79 13.48 34.74
N ILE A 124 9.54 13.29 35.20
CA ILE A 124 8.67 12.22 34.73
C ILE A 124 8.46 12.36 33.22
N ILE A 125 8.07 13.54 32.75
CA ILE A 125 7.87 13.82 31.32
C ILE A 125 9.14 13.50 30.53
N ASN A 126 10.31 13.94 30.98
CA ASN A 126 11.56 13.66 30.27
C ASN A 126 11.89 12.16 30.21
N VAL A 127 11.61 11.41 31.27
CA VAL A 127 11.80 9.95 31.28
C VAL A 127 10.82 9.27 30.31
N THR A 128 9.54 9.66 30.34
CA THR A 128 8.53 9.12 29.44
C THR A 128 8.83 9.44 27.97
N ILE A 129 9.35 10.65 27.67
CA ILE A 129 9.82 11.03 26.34
C ILE A 129 10.92 10.08 25.86
N VAL A 130 11.94 9.80 26.69
CA VAL A 130 13.04 8.90 26.32
C VAL A 130 12.55 7.47 26.06
N ILE A 131 11.66 6.96 26.91
CA ILE A 131 11.08 5.62 26.72
C ILE A 131 10.26 5.57 25.43
N SER A 132 9.37 6.55 25.23
CA SER A 132 8.52 6.62 24.05
C SER A 132 9.37 6.75 22.78
N LEU A 133 10.40 7.59 22.79
CA LEU A 133 11.35 7.76 21.68
C LEU A 133 12.00 6.42 21.29
N ILE A 134 12.49 5.64 22.27
CA ILE A 134 13.11 4.34 21.99
C ILE A 134 12.12 3.41 21.30
N ILE A 135 10.88 3.34 21.82
CA ILE A 135 9.82 2.50 21.23
C ILE A 135 9.52 2.96 19.79
N VAL A 136 9.36 4.28 19.53
CA VAL A 136 9.11 4.80 18.16
C VAL A 136 10.27 4.48 17.22
N ILE A 137 11.52 4.68 17.65
CA ILE A 137 12.70 4.40 16.80
C ILE A 137 12.76 2.92 16.46
N VAL A 138 12.65 2.04 17.46
CA VAL A 138 12.75 0.58 17.25
C VAL A 138 11.62 0.10 16.34
N THR A 139 10.38 0.46 16.65
CA THR A 139 9.22 0.07 15.82
C THR A 139 9.27 0.70 14.42
N GLY A 140 9.81 1.92 14.28
CA GLY A 140 9.98 2.60 13.00
C GLY A 140 10.98 1.88 12.11
N ILE A 141 12.13 1.46 12.65
CA ILE A 141 13.13 0.66 11.93
C ILE A 141 12.52 -0.67 11.47
N LEU A 142 11.75 -1.33 12.34
CA LEU A 142 11.06 -2.57 11.97
C LEU A 142 10.01 -2.34 10.87
N LYS A 143 9.37 -1.17 10.79
CA LYS A 143 8.41 -0.85 9.72
C LYS A 143 9.05 -0.58 8.34
N ILE A 144 10.37 -0.41 8.25
CA ILE A 144 11.03 -0.20 6.95
C ILE A 144 10.92 -1.49 6.13
N SER A 145 10.17 -1.43 5.02
CA SER A 145 9.97 -2.53 4.07
C SER A 145 11.32 -3.03 3.58
N GLY A 146 11.66 -4.26 3.94
CA GLY A 146 12.97 -4.86 3.67
C GLY A 146 13.64 -5.41 4.92
N VAL A 147 13.57 -4.71 6.07
CA VAL A 147 14.21 -5.17 7.31
C VAL A 147 13.52 -6.41 7.87
N LEU A 148 12.18 -6.39 7.99
CA LEU A 148 11.43 -7.57 8.45
C LEU A 148 11.46 -8.72 7.44
N ALA A 149 11.49 -8.40 6.14
CA ALA A 149 11.59 -9.39 5.08
C ALA A 149 12.95 -10.12 5.12
N GLN A 150 14.06 -9.39 5.30
CA GLN A 150 15.40 -9.96 5.47
C GLN A 150 15.56 -10.77 6.76
N LEU A 151 14.77 -10.46 7.80
CA LEU A 151 14.77 -11.21 9.06
C LEU A 151 13.81 -12.42 9.05
N GLY A 152 13.10 -12.69 7.95
CA GLY A 152 12.17 -13.81 7.84
C GLY A 152 10.92 -13.68 8.72
N LEU A 153 10.64 -12.49 9.25
CA LEU A 153 9.51 -12.23 10.15
C LEU A 153 8.33 -11.65 9.35
N TYR A 154 7.57 -12.50 8.66
CA TYR A 154 6.47 -12.06 7.79
C TYR A 154 5.08 -12.01 8.46
N TYR A 155 4.29 -11.03 7.98
CA TYR A 155 2.85 -10.74 8.14
C TYR A 155 2.27 -10.50 9.54
N GLN A 156 2.38 -11.42 10.50
CA GLN A 156 1.64 -11.31 11.77
C GLN A 156 2.13 -10.19 12.70
N TYR A 157 3.42 -9.85 12.65
CA TYR A 157 3.99 -8.76 13.47
C TYR A 157 3.68 -7.36 12.92
N SER A 158 3.25 -7.25 11.66
CA SER A 158 3.08 -5.96 10.98
C SER A 158 2.00 -5.10 11.64
N PHE A 159 0.88 -5.71 12.06
CA PHE A 159 -0.23 -4.97 12.68
C PHE A 159 0.14 -4.45 14.08
N ILE A 160 0.64 -5.32 14.97
CA ILE A 160 1.00 -4.93 16.34
C ILE A 160 2.13 -3.89 16.32
N VAL A 161 3.15 -4.07 15.49
CA VAL A 161 4.25 -3.10 15.37
C VAL A 161 3.73 -1.77 14.82
N THR A 162 2.81 -1.80 13.85
CA THR A 162 2.18 -0.59 13.30
C THR A 162 1.38 0.14 14.36
N LEU A 163 0.51 -0.57 15.08
CA LEU A 163 -0.31 -0.02 16.14
C LEU A 163 0.56 0.58 17.26
N LEU A 164 1.59 -0.14 17.71
CA LEU A 164 2.53 0.34 18.73
C LEU A 164 3.28 1.58 18.24
N HIS A 165 3.75 1.59 16.99
CA HIS A 165 4.46 2.74 16.44
C HIS A 165 3.58 3.99 16.39
N ASP A 166 2.37 3.86 15.85
CA ASP A 166 1.52 4.99 15.53
C ASP A 166 0.96 5.64 16.82
N TRP A 167 0.45 4.82 17.75
CA TRP A 167 -0.04 5.32 19.04
C TRP A 167 1.07 5.88 19.91
N ASN A 168 2.22 5.22 19.96
CA ASN A 168 3.34 5.71 20.74
C ASN A 168 3.97 6.96 20.10
N GLY A 169 3.94 7.09 18.77
CA GLY A 169 4.28 8.31 18.04
C GLY A 169 3.39 9.49 18.41
N PHE A 170 2.08 9.25 18.52
CA PHE A 170 1.12 10.26 18.98
C PHE A 170 1.36 10.69 20.43
N ILE A 171 1.52 9.73 21.36
CA ILE A 171 1.83 9.99 22.77
C ILE A 171 3.15 10.74 22.89
N PHE A 172 4.17 10.32 22.16
CA PHE A 172 5.47 10.98 22.10
C PHE A 172 5.33 12.45 21.68
N GLY A 173 4.54 12.72 20.62
CA GLY A 173 4.27 14.08 20.17
C GLY A 173 3.65 14.95 21.27
N LEU A 174 2.61 14.45 21.94
CA LEU A 174 1.96 15.17 23.05
C LEU A 174 2.94 15.48 24.20
N LEU A 175 3.81 14.53 24.53
CA LEU A 175 4.84 14.70 25.56
C LEU A 175 5.88 15.76 25.16
N VAL A 176 6.31 15.77 23.90
CA VAL A 176 7.24 16.78 23.37
C VAL A 176 6.61 18.18 23.42
N PHE A 177 5.35 18.34 23.01
CA PHE A 177 4.64 19.62 23.13
C PHE A 177 4.53 20.07 24.59
N THR A 178 4.18 19.15 25.50
CA THR A 178 4.10 19.45 26.93
C THR A 178 5.46 19.88 27.48
N HIS A 179 6.53 19.15 27.13
CA HIS A 179 7.90 19.50 27.49
C HIS A 179 8.27 20.90 27.00
N PHE A 180 7.95 21.20 25.74
CA PHE A 180 8.21 22.51 25.13
C PHE A 180 7.49 23.65 25.88
N ILE A 181 6.21 23.48 26.20
CA ILE A 181 5.42 24.44 27.00
C ILE A 181 6.05 24.66 28.38
N LEU A 182 6.42 23.58 29.08
CA LEU A 182 7.03 23.66 30.42
C LEU A 182 8.38 24.39 30.42
N HIS A 183 9.09 24.34 29.30
CA HIS A 183 10.40 24.94 29.07
C HIS A 183 10.36 26.24 28.23
N TRP A 184 9.18 26.76 27.88
CA TRP A 184 9.00 27.92 26.99
C TRP A 184 9.83 29.17 27.39
N LYS A 185 9.92 29.47 28.69
CA LYS A 185 10.73 30.60 29.19
C LYS A 185 12.22 30.43 28.91
N TRP A 186 12.73 29.20 29.04
CA TRP A 186 14.12 28.91 28.72
C TRP A 186 14.35 29.00 27.22
N PHE A 187 13.44 28.40 26.43
CA PHE A 187 13.51 28.41 24.98
C PHE A 187 13.54 29.85 24.43
N THR A 188 12.57 30.69 24.79
CA THR A 188 12.52 32.10 24.36
C THR A 188 13.75 32.90 24.78
N ALA A 189 14.32 32.64 25.96
CA ALA A 189 15.54 33.29 26.41
C ALA A 189 16.77 32.87 25.58
N VAL A 190 16.90 31.58 25.25
CA VAL A 190 17.97 31.05 24.39
C VAL A 190 17.84 31.60 22.98
N THR A 191 16.64 31.53 22.38
CA THR A 191 16.35 32.05 21.04
C THR A 191 16.66 33.54 20.94
N ARG A 192 16.22 34.34 21.93
CA ARG A 192 16.51 35.78 21.98
C ARG A 192 18.01 36.06 22.06
N LYS A 193 18.74 35.32 22.91
CA LYS A 193 20.20 35.48 23.09
C LYS A 193 20.98 35.14 21.83
N ILE A 194 20.47 34.23 21.02
CA ILE A 194 21.08 33.82 19.76
C ILE A 194 20.75 34.85 18.69
N TRP A 195 19.49 35.26 18.56
CA TRP A 195 19.05 36.31 17.64
C TRP A 195 19.86 37.60 17.78
N THR A 196 20.15 38.03 19.02
CA THR A 196 20.93 39.26 19.26
C THR A 196 22.42 39.12 18.95
N LYS A 197 22.98 37.91 18.94
CA LYS A 197 24.39 37.65 18.61
C LYS A 197 24.64 37.39 17.11
N LEU A 198 23.59 37.28 16.31
CA LEU A 198 23.62 36.85 14.92
C LEU A 198 23.90 37.96 13.88
N LYS A 199 24.82 38.89 14.14
CA LYS A 199 25.24 39.88 13.11
C LYS A 199 26.19 39.29 12.03
N TYR A 200 26.88 38.17 12.29
CA TYR A 200 27.74 37.45 11.30
C TYR A 200 27.42 35.95 11.13
N GLY A 201 26.56 35.36 11.99
CA GLY A 201 26.18 33.93 11.91
C GLY A 201 24.97 33.63 11.03
N LYS A 202 24.46 34.61 10.28
CA LYS A 202 23.32 34.46 9.35
C LYS A 202 23.58 33.40 8.28
N PHE A 203 24.81 33.32 7.79
CA PHE A 203 25.18 32.37 6.73
C PHE A 203 25.15 30.90 7.20
N ILE A 204 25.71 30.59 8.38
CA ILE A 204 25.80 29.20 8.85
C ILE A 204 24.44 28.64 9.26
N ILE A 205 23.58 29.44 9.91
CA ILE A 205 22.24 28.99 10.30
C ILE A 205 21.34 28.83 9.07
N VAL A 206 21.39 29.76 8.13
CA VAL A 206 20.66 29.62 6.85
C VAL A 206 21.20 28.41 6.07
N LEU A 207 22.52 28.19 6.04
CA LEU A 207 23.13 27.02 5.39
C LEU A 207 22.79 25.70 6.09
N SER A 208 22.68 25.67 7.43
CA SER A 208 22.26 24.48 8.18
C SER A 208 20.78 24.19 7.97
N ILE A 209 19.93 25.20 7.92
CA ILE A 209 18.50 25.06 7.59
C ILE A 209 18.34 24.60 6.14
N ILE A 210 19.08 25.19 5.20
CA ILE A 210 19.11 24.78 3.78
C ILE A 210 19.63 23.36 3.65
N LEU A 211 20.71 22.96 4.34
CA LEU A 211 21.22 21.58 4.28
C LEU A 211 20.24 20.58 4.88
N VAL A 212 19.57 20.91 5.99
CA VAL A 212 18.57 20.02 6.62
C VAL A 212 17.30 19.90 5.75
N ILE A 213 16.92 20.95 5.03
CA ILE A 213 15.79 20.94 4.10
C ILE A 213 16.17 20.31 2.75
N ALA A 214 17.36 20.60 2.22
CA ALA A 214 17.80 20.15 0.91
C ALA A 214 18.34 18.70 0.91
N PHE A 215 18.92 18.22 2.00
CA PHE A 215 19.43 16.85 2.09
C PHE A 215 18.36 15.76 1.85
N PRO A 216 17.09 15.90 2.30
CA PRO A 216 16.03 14.98 1.88
C PRO A 216 15.48 15.25 0.47
N ILE A 217 15.62 16.47 -0.07
CA ILE A 217 15.14 16.82 -1.43
C ILE A 217 16.10 16.31 -2.51
N VAL A 218 17.41 16.25 -2.25
CA VAL A 218 18.41 15.83 -3.24
C VAL A 218 18.22 14.37 -3.70
N PRO A 219 17.97 13.37 -2.83
CA PRO A 219 17.61 12.02 -3.27
C PRO A 219 16.28 11.98 -4.03
N MET A 220 15.31 12.83 -3.68
CA MET A 220 14.03 12.95 -4.38
C MET A 220 14.22 13.46 -5.81
N VAL A 221 15.13 14.42 -6.04
CA VAL A 221 15.41 14.98 -7.38
C VAL A 221 16.38 14.11 -8.19
N LEU A 222 17.29 13.37 -7.53
CA LEU A 222 18.21 12.47 -8.25
C LEU A 222 17.55 11.16 -8.69
N ASN A 223 16.46 10.74 -8.05
CA ASN A 223 15.69 9.56 -8.45
C ASN A 223 14.65 9.84 -9.56
N THR A 224 14.48 11.08 -10.03
CA THR A 224 13.52 11.41 -11.11
C THR A 224 14.11 11.39 -12.52
N VAL A 225 15.35 10.95 -12.71
CA VAL A 225 16.01 10.90 -14.03
C VAL A 225 16.30 9.47 -14.47
N SER A 226 15.23 8.76 -14.82
CA SER A 226 15.27 7.75 -15.88
C SER A 226 13.90 7.76 -16.57
N PRO A 227 13.81 8.08 -17.88
CA PRO A 227 12.56 8.04 -18.62
C PRO A 227 12.26 6.61 -19.04
N GLU A 228 12.33 5.67 -18.11
CA GLU A 228 11.68 4.38 -18.31
C GLU A 228 10.18 4.69 -18.24
N LYS A 229 9.39 4.30 -19.27
CA LYS A 229 7.93 4.39 -19.19
C LYS A 229 7.55 3.83 -17.82
N PRO A 230 6.87 4.60 -16.94
CA PRO A 230 6.63 4.16 -15.58
C PRO A 230 5.92 2.81 -15.67
N LYS A 231 6.53 1.75 -15.14
CA LYS A 231 5.84 0.46 -15.04
C LYS A 231 4.64 0.70 -14.13
N THR A 232 3.44 0.79 -14.70
CA THR A 232 2.26 1.34 -14.02
C THR A 232 1.57 0.30 -13.15
N GLU A 233 1.68 -0.97 -13.51
CA GLU A 233 0.93 -2.06 -12.90
C GLU A 233 1.88 -3.08 -12.27
N GLY A 234 1.43 -3.76 -11.22
CA GLY A 234 2.30 -4.62 -10.42
C GLY A 234 1.65 -5.90 -9.91
N ILE A 235 2.45 -6.95 -9.88
CA ILE A 235 2.09 -8.28 -9.38
C ILE A 235 3.06 -8.68 -8.26
N SER A 236 2.52 -9.22 -7.17
CA SER A 236 3.32 -9.69 -6.04
C SER A 236 3.36 -11.21 -6.04
N ILE A 237 4.55 -11.80 -6.05
CA ILE A 237 4.74 -13.25 -5.98
C ILE A 237 5.36 -13.58 -4.62
N GLN A 238 4.59 -14.28 -3.77
CA GLN A 238 4.97 -14.57 -2.40
C GLN A 238 6.30 -15.34 -2.35
N SER A 239 7.24 -14.91 -1.52
CA SER A 239 8.59 -15.49 -1.40
C SER A 239 9.53 -15.25 -2.60
N VAL A 240 9.06 -14.59 -3.67
CA VAL A 240 9.90 -14.25 -4.83
C VAL A 240 10.15 -12.74 -4.89
N GLY A 241 9.10 -11.92 -4.87
CA GLY A 241 9.25 -10.47 -4.98
C GLY A 241 8.02 -9.77 -5.55
N ARG A 242 8.14 -8.47 -5.80
CA ARG A 242 7.14 -7.67 -6.50
C ARG A 242 7.70 -7.28 -7.86
N PHE A 243 6.91 -7.53 -8.90
CA PHE A 243 7.24 -7.27 -10.29
C PHE A 243 6.30 -6.22 -10.84
N TYR A 244 6.77 -5.54 -11.87
CA TYR A 244 5.99 -4.53 -12.57
C TYR A 244 6.07 -4.78 -14.06
N PHE A 245 4.98 -4.50 -14.76
CA PHE A 245 4.84 -4.68 -16.19
C PHE A 245 4.07 -3.50 -16.78
N ASN A 246 4.18 -3.35 -18.10
CA ASN A 246 3.37 -2.42 -18.86
C ASN A 246 2.29 -3.25 -19.59
N PRO A 247 0.99 -2.99 -19.37
CA PRO A 247 -0.08 -3.74 -20.03
C PRO A 247 0.03 -3.80 -21.56
N GLU A 248 0.55 -2.74 -22.20
CA GLU A 248 0.73 -2.69 -23.67
C GLU A 248 1.73 -3.74 -24.20
N ASP A 249 2.63 -4.24 -23.34
CA ASP A 249 3.68 -5.18 -23.72
C ASP A 249 3.29 -6.65 -23.45
N VAL A 250 2.10 -6.89 -22.90
CA VAL A 250 1.59 -8.23 -22.59
C VAL A 250 0.79 -8.78 -23.78
N GLU A 251 1.22 -9.93 -24.29
CA GLU A 251 0.54 -10.66 -25.35
C GLU A 251 -0.25 -11.83 -24.74
N THR A 252 -1.49 -12.04 -25.20
CA THR A 252 -2.28 -13.18 -24.72
C THR A 252 -1.80 -14.51 -25.30
N ILE A 253 -1.74 -15.56 -24.47
CA ILE A 253 -1.57 -16.95 -24.89
C ILE A 253 -2.90 -17.69 -25.05
N ARG A 254 -4.04 -16.99 -24.87
CA ARG A 254 -5.40 -17.46 -25.15
C ARG A 254 -6.05 -16.63 -26.26
N PRO A 255 -5.49 -16.64 -27.50
CA PRO A 255 -6.09 -15.92 -28.63
C PRO A 255 -7.45 -16.50 -29.05
N ASP A 256 -7.81 -17.68 -28.54
CA ASP A 256 -9.15 -18.27 -28.65
C ASP A 256 -10.18 -17.58 -27.72
N ILE A 257 -9.74 -16.95 -26.62
CA ILE A 257 -10.61 -16.21 -25.68
C ILE A 257 -10.55 -14.71 -25.92
N PHE A 258 -9.35 -14.11 -25.96
CA PHE A 258 -9.18 -12.66 -25.93
C PHE A 258 -8.92 -12.06 -27.31
N THR A 259 -9.45 -10.85 -27.53
CA THR A 259 -9.10 -10.01 -28.68
C THR A 259 -7.72 -9.37 -28.51
N SER A 260 -7.17 -8.81 -29.60
CA SER A 260 -5.89 -8.11 -29.54
C SER A 260 -5.94 -6.93 -28.58
N GLY A 261 -4.94 -6.81 -27.71
CA GLY A 261 -4.87 -5.78 -26.67
C GLY A 261 -5.51 -6.18 -25.34
N HIS A 262 -6.18 -7.32 -25.28
CA HIS A 262 -6.74 -7.91 -24.06
C HIS A 262 -6.00 -9.18 -23.68
N PHE A 263 -5.89 -9.44 -22.38
CA PHE A 263 -5.14 -10.57 -21.84
C PHE A 263 -5.62 -10.93 -20.43
N SER A 264 -5.22 -12.11 -19.97
CA SER A 264 -5.53 -12.67 -18.67
C SER A 264 -4.44 -12.40 -17.62
N ILE A 265 -4.74 -12.66 -16.35
CA ILE A 265 -3.74 -12.63 -15.29
C ILE A 265 -2.60 -13.62 -15.55
N PHE A 266 -2.89 -14.77 -16.15
CA PHE A 266 -1.88 -15.76 -16.50
C PHE A 266 -0.88 -15.21 -17.53
N ASP A 267 -1.35 -14.45 -18.51
CA ASP A 267 -0.52 -13.84 -19.56
C ASP A 267 0.55 -12.89 -18.99
N ILE A 268 0.27 -12.25 -17.85
CA ILE A 268 1.25 -11.42 -17.13
C ILE A 268 2.44 -12.26 -16.67
N LEU A 269 2.20 -13.47 -16.15
CA LEU A 269 3.27 -14.37 -15.70
C LEU A 269 4.12 -14.85 -16.88
N VAL A 270 3.47 -15.18 -17.99
CA VAL A 270 4.16 -15.56 -19.23
C VAL A 270 5.03 -14.41 -19.74
N HIS A 271 4.52 -13.19 -19.71
CA HIS A 271 5.28 -12.00 -20.08
C HIS A 271 6.51 -11.83 -19.17
N LEU A 272 6.35 -11.94 -17.85
CA LEU A 272 7.45 -11.82 -16.89
C LEU A 272 8.54 -12.91 -17.08
N ASP A 273 8.13 -14.14 -17.43
CA ASP A 273 9.06 -15.21 -17.78
C ASP A 273 9.81 -14.90 -19.08
N LYS A 274 9.09 -14.45 -20.12
CA LYS A 274 9.65 -14.06 -21.43
C LYS A 274 10.73 -12.99 -21.32
N ILE A 275 10.59 -12.04 -20.39
CA ILE A 275 11.59 -10.97 -20.14
C ILE A 275 12.65 -11.36 -19.10
N GLY A 276 12.62 -12.59 -18.55
CA GLY A 276 13.61 -13.12 -17.63
C GLY A 276 13.53 -12.61 -16.19
N GLU A 277 12.39 -12.01 -15.80
CA GLU A 277 12.16 -11.55 -14.42
C GLU A 277 11.76 -12.70 -13.48
N ILE A 278 11.13 -13.75 -14.02
CA ILE A 278 10.84 -15.01 -13.34
C ILE A 278 11.25 -16.20 -14.23
N GLN A 279 11.28 -17.40 -13.65
CA GLN A 279 11.44 -18.66 -14.37
C GLN A 279 10.18 -19.49 -14.16
N MET A 280 9.35 -19.62 -15.19
CA MET A 280 8.08 -20.33 -15.14
C MET A 280 8.08 -21.53 -16.08
N GLN A 281 7.61 -22.67 -15.58
CA GLN A 281 7.25 -23.83 -16.38
C GLN A 281 5.75 -24.00 -16.32
N TYR A 282 5.12 -24.16 -17.47
CA TYR A 282 3.68 -24.27 -17.59
C TYR A 282 3.29 -25.04 -18.85
N HIS A 283 2.08 -25.59 -18.87
CA HIS A 283 1.52 -26.25 -20.04
C HIS A 283 0.00 -26.05 -20.12
N PHE A 284 -0.57 -26.15 -21.32
CA PHE A 284 -2.01 -26.19 -21.49
C PHE A 284 -2.52 -27.59 -21.20
N LYS A 285 -3.53 -27.71 -20.35
CA LYS A 285 -4.16 -28.99 -20.03
C LYS A 285 -5.57 -29.03 -20.63
N ALA A 286 -5.70 -29.77 -21.73
CA ALA A 286 -6.92 -29.75 -22.56
C ALA A 286 -8.16 -30.28 -21.83
N ASP A 287 -8.02 -31.20 -20.88
CA ASP A 287 -9.11 -31.72 -20.03
C ASP A 287 -9.60 -30.71 -18.98
N LEU A 288 -8.79 -29.69 -18.65
CA LEU A 288 -9.19 -28.59 -17.76
C LEU A 288 -9.64 -27.34 -18.52
N ASN A 289 -9.32 -27.28 -19.82
CA ASN A 289 -9.40 -26.09 -20.66
C ASN A 289 -8.70 -24.87 -20.01
N THR A 290 -7.49 -25.06 -19.48
CA THR A 290 -6.70 -23.98 -18.85
C THR A 290 -5.20 -24.29 -18.87
N TYR A 291 -4.38 -23.24 -18.78
CA TYR A 291 -2.95 -23.36 -18.49
C TYR A 291 -2.69 -23.62 -17.01
N VAL A 292 -1.82 -24.59 -16.73
CA VAL A 292 -1.38 -24.98 -15.38
C VAL A 292 0.07 -24.56 -15.17
N ILE A 293 0.36 -23.96 -14.00
CA ILE A 293 1.72 -23.64 -13.58
C ILE A 293 2.36 -24.89 -12.97
N ASP A 294 3.32 -25.49 -13.68
CA ASP A 294 4.10 -26.63 -13.17
C ASP A 294 5.10 -26.18 -12.11
N SER A 295 5.81 -25.08 -12.39
CA SER A 295 6.69 -24.45 -11.41
C SER A 295 6.93 -22.97 -11.69
N LEU A 296 7.18 -22.21 -10.64
CA LEU A 296 7.64 -20.83 -10.69
C LEU A 296 8.85 -20.70 -9.76
N ASN A 297 9.99 -20.35 -10.33
CA ASN A 297 11.32 -20.34 -9.70
C ASN A 297 11.62 -21.65 -8.97
N GLY A 298 11.29 -22.78 -9.60
CA GLY A 298 11.50 -24.13 -9.05
C GLY A 298 10.55 -24.53 -7.92
N MET A 299 9.58 -23.69 -7.55
CA MET A 299 8.54 -24.01 -6.56
C MET A 299 7.23 -24.39 -7.25
N GLN A 300 6.47 -25.29 -6.64
CA GLN A 300 5.20 -25.79 -7.16
C GLN A 300 3.99 -25.28 -6.37
N ASN A 301 2.81 -25.58 -6.91
CA ASN A 301 1.48 -25.35 -6.35
C ASN A 301 1.15 -23.87 -6.18
N TRP A 302 1.24 -23.13 -7.28
CA TRP A 302 0.94 -21.71 -7.33
C TRP A 302 -0.52 -21.45 -7.63
N TRP A 303 -1.09 -20.52 -6.88
CA TRP A 303 -2.42 -19.96 -7.09
C TRP A 303 -2.38 -18.45 -6.90
N TYR A 304 -3.51 -17.79 -7.11
CA TYR A 304 -3.57 -16.34 -7.16
C TYR A 304 -4.78 -15.75 -6.44
N TYR A 305 -4.57 -14.53 -5.98
CA TYR A 305 -5.60 -13.59 -5.57
C TYR A 305 -5.61 -12.45 -6.56
N ALA A 306 -6.80 -11.99 -6.92
CA ALA A 306 -6.97 -10.87 -7.82
C ALA A 306 -8.20 -10.06 -7.42
N TYR A 307 -8.02 -8.76 -7.18
CA TYR A 307 -9.09 -7.86 -6.80
C TYR A 307 -8.82 -6.44 -7.28
N TYR A 308 -9.89 -5.71 -7.55
CA TYR A 308 -9.83 -4.33 -8.04
C TYR A 308 -9.35 -3.35 -6.94
N ASP A 309 -9.07 -2.11 -7.34
CA ASP A 309 -8.64 -1.07 -6.41
C ASP A 309 -9.70 -0.76 -5.34
N GLY A 310 -9.35 -0.96 -4.07
CA GLY A 310 -10.28 -0.87 -2.93
C GLY A 310 -11.05 -2.17 -2.63
N GLY A 311 -10.88 -3.21 -3.43
CA GLY A 311 -11.37 -4.57 -3.14
C GLY A 311 -10.58 -5.26 -2.03
N TRP A 312 -11.01 -6.46 -1.66
CA TRP A 312 -10.33 -7.30 -0.67
C TRP A 312 -9.81 -8.59 -1.31
N ASN A 313 -8.91 -9.26 -0.59
CA ASN A 313 -8.39 -10.55 -0.99
C ASN A 313 -9.50 -11.60 -1.02
N GLU A 314 -9.70 -12.23 -2.18
CA GLU A 314 -10.64 -13.32 -2.40
C GLU A 314 -9.92 -14.57 -2.87
N GLU A 315 -10.04 -15.63 -2.07
CA GLU A 315 -9.57 -16.96 -2.45
C GLU A 315 -10.50 -17.54 -3.50
N ASN A 316 -10.30 -17.14 -4.76
CA ASN A 316 -11.09 -17.63 -5.88
C ASN A 316 -10.65 -19.03 -6.32
N VAL A 317 -11.54 -19.76 -6.97
CA VAL A 317 -11.23 -21.00 -7.73
C VAL A 317 -11.42 -20.79 -9.23
N TYR A 318 -11.20 -19.58 -9.73
CA TYR A 318 -11.42 -19.26 -11.14
C TYR A 318 -10.15 -19.48 -11.98
N ARG A 319 -10.30 -19.96 -13.22
CA ARG A 319 -9.16 -20.24 -14.12
C ARG A 319 -8.37 -18.96 -14.35
N MET A 320 -7.08 -18.98 -14.00
CA MET A 320 -6.23 -17.79 -14.05
C MET A 320 -6.08 -17.21 -15.47
N ASP A 321 -6.06 -18.08 -16.48
CA ASP A 321 -6.00 -17.72 -17.90
C ASP A 321 -7.36 -17.35 -18.50
N HIS A 322 -8.44 -17.43 -17.72
CA HIS A 322 -9.77 -16.88 -18.06
C HIS A 322 -10.05 -15.58 -17.30
N TYR A 323 -9.19 -15.15 -16.36
CA TYR A 323 -9.37 -13.93 -15.58
C TYR A 323 -8.83 -12.73 -16.35
N PRO A 324 -9.68 -11.87 -16.95
CA PRO A 324 -9.24 -10.69 -17.67
C PRO A 324 -8.50 -9.72 -16.73
N PHE A 325 -7.32 -9.27 -17.15
CA PHE A 325 -6.61 -8.22 -16.44
C PHE A 325 -7.38 -6.89 -16.49
N LYS A 326 -7.35 -6.13 -15.39
CA LYS A 326 -7.84 -4.75 -15.33
C LYS A 326 -6.78 -3.80 -14.78
N PRO A 327 -6.72 -2.54 -15.25
CA PRO A 327 -5.88 -1.52 -14.63
C PRO A 327 -6.12 -1.38 -13.13
N LYS A 328 -5.06 -1.04 -12.38
CA LYS A 328 -5.06 -0.87 -10.91
C LYS A 328 -5.46 -2.11 -10.11
N GLN A 329 -5.54 -3.27 -10.74
CA GLN A 329 -5.86 -4.52 -10.05
C GLN A 329 -4.68 -4.95 -9.17
N MET A 330 -4.97 -5.40 -7.95
CA MET A 330 -3.98 -6.04 -7.10
C MET A 330 -3.94 -7.53 -7.39
N ILE A 331 -2.77 -8.03 -7.80
CA ILE A 331 -2.55 -9.44 -8.11
C ILE A 331 -1.48 -9.99 -7.17
N VAL A 332 -1.80 -11.08 -6.48
CA VAL A 332 -0.89 -11.75 -5.56
C VAL A 332 -0.84 -13.24 -5.84
N LEU A 333 0.33 -13.76 -6.18
CA LEU A 333 0.59 -15.19 -6.33
C LEU A 333 1.07 -15.76 -5.00
N PHE A 334 0.50 -16.89 -4.61
CA PHE A 334 0.80 -17.58 -3.36
C PHE A 334 0.81 -19.09 -3.57
N ARG A 335 1.40 -19.83 -2.63
CA ARG A 335 1.39 -21.29 -2.69
C ARG A 335 0.15 -21.85 -2.00
N LYS A 336 -0.57 -22.74 -2.67
CA LYS A 336 -1.83 -23.34 -2.19
C LYS A 336 -1.75 -24.86 -2.25
N SER A 337 -2.17 -25.53 -1.18
CA SER A 337 -2.40 -26.99 -1.20
C SER A 337 -3.82 -27.30 -1.68
N GLY A 338 -4.05 -28.50 -2.20
CA GLY A 338 -5.37 -28.94 -2.66
C GLY A 338 -5.80 -28.28 -3.96
N LEU A 339 -4.85 -28.05 -4.88
CA LEU A 339 -5.18 -27.58 -6.23
C LEU A 339 -5.88 -28.68 -7.03
N GLU A 340 -5.66 -29.93 -6.65
CA GLU A 340 -6.31 -31.10 -7.24
C GLU A 340 -7.83 -31.03 -7.11
N ASP A 341 -8.36 -30.53 -5.99
CA ASP A 341 -9.81 -30.37 -5.80
C ASP A 341 -10.38 -29.33 -6.79
N ILE A 342 -9.68 -28.21 -6.99
CA ILE A 342 -10.04 -27.18 -7.99
C ILE A 342 -9.95 -27.76 -9.41
N TYR A 343 -8.87 -28.49 -9.72
CA TYR A 343 -8.73 -29.07 -11.05
C TYR A 343 -9.77 -30.15 -11.32
N ASN A 344 -10.21 -30.90 -10.31
CA ASN A 344 -11.28 -31.88 -10.45
C ASN A 344 -12.60 -31.22 -10.85
N THR A 345 -12.92 -30.03 -10.33
CA THR A 345 -14.14 -29.31 -10.75
C THR A 345 -14.02 -28.82 -12.20
N TYR A 346 -12.82 -28.40 -12.62
CA TYR A 346 -12.59 -28.02 -14.02
C TYR A 346 -12.75 -29.19 -14.99
N ILE A 347 -12.30 -30.39 -14.61
CA ILE A 347 -12.53 -31.62 -15.40
C ILE A 347 -14.03 -31.85 -15.55
N GLN A 348 -14.79 -31.77 -14.45
CA GLN A 348 -16.23 -32.02 -14.48
C GLN A 348 -16.98 -31.00 -15.35
N GLU A 349 -16.62 -29.72 -15.27
CA GLU A 349 -17.15 -28.67 -16.15
C GLU A 349 -16.88 -28.95 -17.62
N TYR A 350 -15.63 -29.30 -17.95
CA TYR A 350 -15.24 -29.55 -19.34
C TYR A 350 -15.84 -30.86 -19.88
N ASP A 351 -15.96 -31.89 -19.05
CA ASP A 351 -16.66 -33.13 -19.39
C ASP A 351 -18.15 -32.88 -19.68
N ARG A 352 -18.81 -32.01 -18.91
CA ARG A 352 -20.20 -31.59 -19.21
C ARG A 352 -20.28 -30.88 -20.56
N LEU A 353 -19.38 -29.93 -20.82
CA LEU A 353 -19.32 -29.23 -22.09
C LEU A 353 -19.16 -30.20 -23.27
N ASN A 354 -18.22 -31.14 -23.17
CA ASN A 354 -17.97 -32.15 -24.21
C ASN A 354 -19.14 -33.11 -24.42
N LYS A 355 -19.76 -33.59 -23.33
CA LYS A 355 -20.95 -34.45 -23.40
C LYS A 355 -22.12 -33.78 -24.11
N ASN A 356 -22.20 -32.45 -24.02
CA ASN A 356 -23.20 -31.63 -24.68
C ASN A 356 -22.73 -31.08 -26.04
N SER A 357 -21.70 -31.68 -26.65
CA SER A 357 -21.18 -31.28 -27.97
C SER A 357 -20.79 -29.80 -28.05
N GLY A 358 -20.25 -29.26 -26.96
CA GLY A 358 -19.86 -27.85 -26.86
C GLY A 358 -21.00 -26.90 -26.43
N ALA A 359 -22.23 -27.40 -26.25
CA ALA A 359 -23.30 -26.57 -25.69
C ALA A 359 -23.12 -26.39 -24.18
N VAL A 360 -23.20 -25.13 -23.73
CA VAL A 360 -23.11 -24.77 -22.32
C VAL A 360 -24.47 -25.01 -21.65
N ILE A 361 -24.51 -25.94 -20.71
CA ILE A 361 -25.70 -26.24 -19.91
C ILE A 361 -25.34 -26.07 -18.44
N ILE A 362 -26.03 -25.17 -17.75
CA ILE A 362 -25.90 -24.99 -16.30
C ILE A 362 -26.99 -25.83 -15.64
N LEU A 363 -26.58 -26.72 -14.72
CA LEU A 363 -27.50 -27.69 -14.13
C LEU A 363 -28.54 -26.97 -13.28
N ASP A 364 -28.11 -26.03 -12.44
CA ASP A 364 -29.00 -25.26 -11.56
C ASP A 364 -28.76 -23.75 -11.69
N VAL A 365 -29.80 -23.00 -12.06
CA VAL A 365 -29.78 -21.53 -12.06
C VAL A 365 -30.75 -21.00 -11.02
N TYR A 366 -30.23 -20.31 -10.01
CA TYR A 366 -30.99 -19.69 -8.93
C TYR A 366 -31.12 -18.18 -9.15
N ILE A 367 -32.35 -17.66 -9.06
CA ILE A 367 -32.61 -16.22 -9.02
C ILE A 367 -33.22 -15.88 -7.66
N VAL A 368 -32.44 -15.29 -6.77
CA VAL A 368 -32.85 -14.91 -5.41
C VAL A 368 -33.17 -13.42 -5.37
N MET A 369 -34.46 -13.09 -5.44
CA MET A 369 -34.99 -11.74 -5.30
C MET A 369 -35.35 -11.42 -3.84
N PRO A 370 -35.59 -10.15 -3.47
CA PRO A 370 -35.93 -9.77 -2.09
C PRO A 370 -37.14 -10.50 -1.48
N SER A 371 -38.10 -10.92 -2.31
CA SER A 371 -39.39 -11.49 -1.87
C SER A 371 -39.67 -12.90 -2.40
N SER A 372 -38.75 -13.48 -3.17
CA SER A 372 -39.00 -14.74 -3.89
C SER A 372 -37.70 -15.32 -4.44
N SER A 373 -37.66 -16.64 -4.58
CA SER A 373 -36.59 -17.36 -5.26
C SER A 373 -37.14 -18.16 -6.43
N LEU A 374 -36.40 -18.20 -7.54
CA LEU A 374 -36.68 -19.06 -8.69
C LEU A 374 -35.53 -20.04 -8.86
N LEU A 375 -35.84 -21.27 -9.27
CA LEU A 375 -34.88 -22.32 -9.59
C LEU A 375 -35.23 -22.87 -10.97
N PHE A 376 -34.24 -22.88 -11.86
CA PHE A 376 -34.33 -23.43 -13.20
C PHE A 376 -33.29 -24.54 -13.34
N HIS A 377 -33.65 -25.59 -14.06
CA HIS A 377 -32.79 -26.75 -14.26
C HIS A 377 -32.36 -26.88 -15.72
N ASN A 378 -31.12 -27.31 -15.94
CA ASN A 378 -30.55 -27.58 -17.27
C ASN A 378 -30.73 -26.40 -18.23
N VAL A 379 -30.36 -25.20 -17.77
CA VAL A 379 -30.49 -23.98 -18.55
C VAL A 379 -29.46 -24.02 -19.67
N LEU A 380 -29.94 -24.06 -20.91
CA LEU A 380 -29.10 -23.87 -22.09
C LEU A 380 -28.68 -22.41 -22.19
N VAL A 381 -27.38 -22.17 -22.31
CA VAL A 381 -26.80 -20.83 -22.46
C VAL A 381 -26.30 -20.68 -23.90
N THR A 382 -26.76 -19.64 -24.58
CA THR A 382 -26.33 -19.26 -25.91
C THR A 382 -25.39 -18.06 -25.84
N VAL A 383 -24.54 -17.89 -26.84
CA VAL A 383 -23.64 -16.75 -26.94
C VAL A 383 -24.37 -15.48 -27.39
N HIS A 384 -24.08 -14.34 -26.76
CA HIS A 384 -24.59 -13.04 -27.16
C HIS A 384 -23.51 -12.04 -27.60
N ASN A 385 -22.23 -12.39 -27.45
CA ASN A 385 -21.08 -11.55 -27.82
C ASN A 385 -21.16 -10.12 -27.25
N LEU A 386 -21.65 -9.99 -26.01
CA LEU A 386 -21.86 -8.68 -25.37
C LEU A 386 -20.56 -7.86 -25.22
N ARG A 387 -19.43 -8.56 -25.11
CA ARG A 387 -18.09 -8.00 -24.89
C ARG A 387 -17.11 -8.36 -26.01
N ASN A 388 -17.54 -8.20 -27.27
CA ASN A 388 -16.69 -8.40 -28.45
C ASN A 388 -15.52 -7.41 -28.56
N ASP A 389 -15.48 -6.39 -27.71
CA ASP A 389 -14.31 -5.55 -27.48
C ASP A 389 -13.18 -6.33 -26.78
N THR A 390 -13.53 -7.20 -25.83
CA THR A 390 -12.59 -7.93 -24.97
C THR A 390 -12.39 -9.39 -25.39
N PHE A 391 -13.45 -10.06 -25.85
CA PHE A 391 -13.43 -11.49 -26.17
C PHE A 391 -13.68 -11.75 -27.65
N GLN A 392 -13.17 -12.88 -28.13
CA GLN A 392 -13.48 -13.41 -29.46
C GLN A 392 -14.98 -13.73 -29.59
N ASP A 393 -15.48 -13.71 -30.82
CA ASP A 393 -16.85 -14.17 -31.10
C ASP A 393 -17.02 -15.64 -30.69
N GLY A 394 -18.13 -15.95 -30.02
CA GLY A 394 -18.44 -17.30 -29.54
C GLY A 394 -18.12 -17.54 -28.07
N ILE A 395 -17.44 -16.60 -27.40
CA ILE A 395 -17.15 -16.71 -25.97
C ILE A 395 -18.39 -16.43 -25.12
N ILE A 396 -18.76 -17.41 -24.29
CA ILE A 396 -19.89 -17.31 -23.35
C ILE A 396 -19.39 -16.83 -22.00
N THR A 397 -20.12 -15.88 -21.43
CA THR A 397 -19.87 -15.25 -20.14
C THR A 397 -21.02 -15.49 -19.17
N ALA A 398 -20.81 -15.24 -17.88
CA ALA A 398 -21.83 -15.44 -16.85
C ALA A 398 -23.09 -14.56 -17.04
N ILE A 399 -22.99 -13.42 -17.74
CA ILE A 399 -24.16 -12.58 -18.05
C ILE A 399 -25.04 -13.20 -19.13
N ASP A 400 -24.46 -13.97 -20.05
CA ASP A 400 -25.19 -14.62 -21.14
C ASP A 400 -26.23 -15.62 -20.61
N VAL A 401 -26.10 -16.06 -19.36
CA VAL A 401 -27.12 -16.88 -18.68
C VAL A 401 -28.43 -16.11 -18.53
N ILE A 402 -28.39 -14.85 -18.08
CA ILE A 402 -29.60 -14.01 -17.96
C ILE A 402 -30.15 -13.65 -19.33
N LEU A 403 -29.28 -13.35 -20.29
CA LEU A 403 -29.68 -13.05 -21.67
C LEU A 403 -30.40 -14.25 -22.30
N SER A 404 -29.82 -15.44 -22.20
CA SER A 404 -30.36 -16.71 -22.71
C SER A 404 -31.69 -17.06 -22.06
N MET A 405 -31.82 -16.87 -20.75
CA MET A 405 -33.08 -17.10 -20.04
C MET A 405 -34.18 -16.13 -20.47
N GLY A 406 -33.84 -14.87 -20.77
CA GLY A 406 -34.79 -13.92 -21.32
C GLY A 406 -35.22 -14.26 -22.75
N ASP A 407 -34.30 -14.72 -23.61
CA ASP A 407 -34.63 -15.20 -24.96
C ASP A 407 -35.57 -16.43 -24.92
N GLN A 408 -35.40 -17.28 -23.91
CA GLN A 408 -36.28 -18.42 -23.63
C GLN A 408 -37.62 -18.03 -22.99
N GLY A 409 -37.84 -16.75 -22.66
CA GLY A 409 -39.05 -16.26 -21.99
C GLY A 409 -39.19 -16.71 -20.53
N LEU A 410 -38.10 -17.16 -19.90
CA LEU A 410 -38.11 -17.63 -18.50
C LEU A 410 -38.10 -16.47 -17.48
N LEU A 411 -37.59 -15.31 -17.89
CA LEU A 411 -37.56 -14.09 -17.09
C LEU A 411 -37.58 -12.84 -17.98
N THR A 412 -37.83 -11.69 -17.37
CA THR A 412 -37.55 -10.38 -17.97
C THR A 412 -36.34 -9.78 -17.26
N TYR A 413 -35.51 -9.03 -17.99
CA TYR A 413 -34.33 -8.40 -17.42
C TYR A 413 -34.06 -7.03 -18.06
N GLU A 414 -33.25 -6.23 -17.37
CA GLU A 414 -32.63 -5.03 -17.92
C GLU A 414 -31.15 -5.02 -17.59
N LEU A 415 -30.32 -4.69 -18.58
CA LEU A 415 -28.89 -4.46 -18.39
C LEU A 415 -28.60 -2.97 -18.36
N LYS A 416 -27.59 -2.59 -17.58
CA LYS A 416 -27.09 -1.21 -17.54
C LYS A 416 -25.57 -1.18 -17.52
N TRP A 417 -25.00 -0.29 -18.31
CA TRP A 417 -23.57 -0.04 -18.32
C TRP A 417 -23.17 0.84 -17.12
N TYR A 418 -22.08 0.48 -16.46
CA TYR A 418 -21.46 1.25 -15.40
C TYR A 418 -19.96 1.42 -15.68
N ASP A 419 -19.53 2.68 -15.82
CA ASP A 419 -18.11 3.04 -15.89
C ASP A 419 -17.41 2.74 -14.56
N SER A 420 -18.10 2.99 -13.45
CA SER A 420 -17.59 2.76 -12.10
C SER A 420 -18.71 2.40 -11.12
N ILE A 421 -18.38 1.63 -10.09
CA ILE A 421 -19.23 1.39 -8.91
C ILE A 421 -18.45 1.80 -7.64
N GLY A 422 -18.93 2.83 -6.96
CA GLY A 422 -18.18 3.43 -5.85
C GLY A 422 -16.88 4.05 -6.36
N THR A 423 -15.75 3.57 -5.87
CA THR A 423 -14.41 3.97 -6.34
C THR A 423 -13.81 3.01 -7.36
N ALA A 424 -14.46 1.87 -7.61
CA ALA A 424 -13.96 0.84 -8.51
C ALA A 424 -14.31 1.19 -9.96
N GLU A 425 -13.31 1.27 -10.83
CA GLU A 425 -13.51 1.29 -12.27
C GLU A 425 -13.99 -0.10 -12.71
N THR A 426 -15.23 -0.17 -13.21
CA THR A 426 -15.86 -1.45 -13.59
C THR A 426 -15.83 -1.65 -15.10
N THR A 427 -16.22 -0.60 -15.85
CA THR A 427 -16.42 -0.60 -17.31
C THR A 427 -17.06 -1.90 -17.79
N SER A 428 -18.28 -2.15 -17.31
CA SER A 428 -19.00 -3.41 -17.49
C SER A 428 -20.51 -3.21 -17.53
N TYR A 429 -21.20 -4.15 -18.18
CA TYR A 429 -22.64 -4.33 -18.05
C TYR A 429 -22.98 -5.06 -16.75
N TRP A 430 -24.05 -4.58 -16.10
CA TRP A 430 -24.60 -5.18 -14.88
C TRP A 430 -26.07 -5.49 -15.08
N VAL A 431 -26.55 -6.54 -14.41
CA VAL A 431 -27.97 -6.88 -14.37
C VAL A 431 -28.69 -5.88 -13.47
N HIS A 432 -29.33 -4.90 -14.09
CA HIS A 432 -30.01 -3.81 -13.41
C HIS A 432 -31.35 -4.25 -12.83
N SER A 433 -32.11 -5.06 -13.58
CA SER A 433 -33.44 -5.55 -13.17
C SER A 433 -33.63 -7.01 -13.58
N ILE A 434 -34.36 -7.76 -12.76
CA ILE A 434 -34.91 -9.09 -13.11
C ILE A 434 -36.38 -9.11 -12.65
N ASN A 435 -37.30 -9.45 -13.54
CA ASN A 435 -38.74 -9.54 -13.25
C ASN A 435 -39.31 -8.28 -12.56
N GLY A 436 -38.88 -7.11 -13.02
CA GLY A 436 -39.29 -5.80 -12.51
C GLY A 436 -38.71 -5.45 -11.13
N LYS A 437 -37.74 -6.22 -10.60
CA LYS A 437 -37.00 -5.87 -9.39
C LYS A 437 -35.75 -5.08 -9.77
N GLU A 438 -35.88 -3.76 -9.80
CA GLU A 438 -34.82 -2.83 -10.23
C GLU A 438 -33.85 -2.49 -9.10
N SER A 439 -32.55 -2.58 -9.39
CA SER A 439 -31.46 -2.18 -8.51
C SER A 439 -31.57 -0.71 -8.11
N TYR A 440 -31.36 -0.39 -6.84
CA TYR A 440 -31.47 0.96 -6.31
C TYR A 440 -30.41 1.25 -5.24
N GLY A 441 -29.83 2.44 -5.27
CA GLY A 441 -28.81 2.83 -4.29
C GLY A 441 -27.62 1.86 -4.27
N ARG A 442 -27.36 1.23 -3.11
CA ARG A 442 -26.34 0.19 -2.92
C ARG A 442 -26.92 -1.23 -2.92
N CYS A 443 -28.16 -1.37 -3.38
CA CYS A 443 -28.86 -2.63 -3.52
C CYS A 443 -28.97 -3.04 -4.98
N GLY A 444 -28.66 -4.30 -5.29
CA GLY A 444 -28.81 -4.82 -6.64
C GLY A 444 -28.49 -6.31 -6.73
N PHE A 445 -28.51 -6.83 -7.95
CA PHE A 445 -28.12 -8.22 -8.22
C PHE A 445 -26.59 -8.33 -8.29
N VAL A 446 -26.07 -9.23 -7.47
CA VAL A 446 -24.74 -9.81 -7.63
C VAL A 446 -24.91 -11.26 -8.05
N TYR A 447 -23.80 -11.92 -8.38
CA TYR A 447 -23.85 -13.30 -8.83
C TYR A 447 -22.70 -14.12 -8.28
N GLU A 448 -22.86 -15.43 -8.40
CA GLU A 448 -21.85 -16.42 -8.10
C GLU A 448 -22.08 -17.62 -9.03
N GLU A 449 -21.01 -18.23 -9.52
CA GLU A 449 -21.08 -19.42 -10.37
C GLU A 449 -19.88 -20.33 -10.09
N GLY A 450 -20.07 -21.63 -10.30
CA GLY A 450 -19.00 -22.62 -10.24
C GLY A 450 -19.50 -24.00 -9.85
N ASP A 451 -18.69 -24.70 -9.05
CA ASP A 451 -18.96 -26.03 -8.51
C ASP A 451 -19.47 -25.96 -7.06
N ASN A 452 -20.44 -26.79 -6.71
CA ASN A 452 -21.10 -26.76 -5.40
C ASN A 452 -20.13 -26.94 -4.21
N ASP A 453 -18.97 -27.56 -4.41
CA ASP A 453 -17.94 -27.72 -3.37
C ASP A 453 -17.35 -26.38 -2.89
N PHE A 454 -17.50 -25.30 -3.68
CA PHE A 454 -16.88 -24.00 -3.45
C PHE A 454 -17.87 -22.83 -3.21
N ILE A 455 -19.14 -23.16 -2.98
CA ILE A 455 -20.21 -22.18 -2.79
C ILE A 455 -19.95 -21.19 -1.64
N SER A 456 -20.29 -19.92 -1.86
CA SER A 456 -20.24 -18.79 -0.92
C SER A 456 -18.86 -18.39 -0.38
N LYS A 457 -17.78 -19.07 -0.76
CA LYS A 457 -16.43 -18.75 -0.30
C LYS A 457 -15.46 -18.45 -1.42
N GLN A 458 -15.46 -19.28 -2.46
CA GLN A 458 -14.42 -19.23 -3.48
C GLN A 458 -14.96 -19.05 -4.90
N ASN A 459 -16.25 -19.31 -5.11
CA ASN A 459 -16.93 -19.04 -6.37
C ASN A 459 -17.44 -17.60 -6.49
N HIS A 460 -17.71 -16.92 -5.37
CA HIS A 460 -18.14 -15.53 -5.36
C HIS A 460 -16.93 -14.62 -5.42
N ILE A 461 -16.71 -13.99 -6.57
CA ILE A 461 -15.53 -13.17 -6.85
C ILE A 461 -15.96 -11.87 -7.50
N HIS A 462 -15.19 -10.80 -7.28
CA HIS A 462 -15.50 -9.47 -7.83
C HIS A 462 -15.07 -9.30 -9.29
N ILE A 463 -15.54 -10.19 -10.15
CA ILE A 463 -15.52 -10.03 -11.60
C ILE A 463 -16.95 -9.73 -12.04
N PRO A 464 -17.25 -8.64 -12.78
CA PRO A 464 -18.58 -8.45 -13.37
C PRO A 464 -18.98 -9.63 -14.27
N SER A 465 -20.27 -9.99 -14.28
CA SER A 465 -20.72 -11.20 -14.99
C SER A 465 -20.52 -11.13 -16.51
N ASP A 466 -20.45 -9.93 -17.08
CA ASP A 466 -20.21 -9.72 -18.51
C ASP A 466 -18.78 -10.03 -18.97
N ILE A 467 -17.85 -10.20 -18.02
CA ILE A 467 -16.45 -10.55 -18.32
C ILE A 467 -15.97 -11.79 -17.61
N ARG A 468 -16.88 -12.56 -17.02
CA ARG A 468 -16.57 -13.87 -16.44
C ARG A 468 -16.88 -14.96 -17.46
N VAL A 469 -15.85 -15.43 -18.15
CA VAL A 469 -15.94 -16.54 -19.11
C VAL A 469 -16.35 -17.81 -18.39
N ILE A 470 -17.34 -18.53 -18.92
CA ILE A 470 -17.82 -19.79 -18.34
C ILE A 470 -17.66 -20.94 -19.35
N ASN A 471 -17.37 -22.13 -18.83
CA ASN A 471 -17.34 -23.36 -19.63
C ASN A 471 -18.67 -24.11 -19.54
N SER A 472 -18.97 -24.72 -18.39
CA SER A 472 -20.27 -25.35 -18.10
C SER A 472 -20.38 -25.58 -16.59
N PRO A 473 -20.45 -24.51 -15.78
CA PRO A 473 -20.48 -24.63 -14.33
C PRO A 473 -21.68 -25.45 -13.85
N GLU A 474 -21.57 -25.99 -12.64
CA GLU A 474 -22.62 -26.82 -12.06
C GLU A 474 -23.84 -25.95 -11.72
N TYR A 475 -23.58 -24.78 -11.12
CA TYR A 475 -24.63 -23.82 -10.79
C TYR A 475 -24.26 -22.39 -11.15
N LEU A 476 -25.28 -21.57 -11.25
CA LEU A 476 -25.17 -20.12 -11.19
C LEU A 476 -26.27 -19.54 -10.31
N VAL A 477 -25.94 -18.58 -9.46
CA VAL A 477 -26.92 -17.83 -8.68
C VAL A 477 -26.79 -16.34 -8.96
N TYR A 478 -27.90 -15.68 -9.30
CA TYR A 478 -28.05 -14.24 -9.15
C TYR A 478 -28.83 -13.97 -7.88
N PHE A 479 -28.26 -13.17 -6.96
CA PHE A 479 -28.88 -12.89 -5.68
C PHE A 479 -28.83 -11.40 -5.33
N TRP A 480 -29.87 -10.96 -4.64
CA TRP A 480 -30.03 -9.58 -4.24
C TRP A 480 -29.23 -9.26 -2.97
N VAL A 481 -28.37 -8.25 -3.04
CA VAL A 481 -27.59 -7.77 -1.90
C VAL A 481 -27.72 -6.25 -1.76
N CYS A 482 -27.70 -5.77 -0.52
CA CYS A 482 -27.57 -4.36 -0.16
C CYS A 482 -26.28 -4.16 0.63
N VAL A 483 -25.37 -3.31 0.14
CA VAL A 483 -24.04 -3.06 0.74
C VAL A 483 -23.98 -1.76 1.53
#